data_AF-A0A8T5SP09-F1
#
_entry.id   AF-A0A8T5SP09-F1
#
_cell.length_a   1.000
_cell.length_b   1.000
_cell.length_c   1.000
_cell.angle_alpha   90.00
_cell.angle_beta   90.00
_cell.angle_gamma   90.00
#
_symmetry.space_group_name_H-M   'P 1'
#
loop_
_entity.id
_entity.type
_entity.pdbx_description
1 polymer ?
#
loop_
_entity_poly.entity_id
_entity_poly.type
_entity_poly.pdbx_seq_one_letter_code
_entity_poly.pdbx_strand_id
1 'polypeptide(L)' 'MQDIEKRRLGKTDIEVTPIGLGAMEFSGGRGMMKFILSAVPYETQNEVIKVALDGGMNWIDTAEIYGSG' A
#
# COMPACT_ATOMS: atom_id res chain seq x y z
N MET A 1 8.43 5.15 17.58
CA MET A 1 7.67 4.13 16.85
C MET A 1 6.40 3.88 17.65
N GLN A 2 5.23 3.95 17.03
CA GLN A 2 3.98 3.65 17.75
C GLN A 2 3.92 2.16 18.04
N ASP A 3 3.50 1.78 19.24
CA ASP A 3 3.31 0.38 19.61
C ASP A 3 1.93 -0.05 19.10
N ILE A 4 1.89 -0.68 17.93
CA ILE A 4 0.66 -1.13 17.27
C ILE A 4 0.43 -2.60 17.61
N GLU A 5 -0.68 -2.88 18.28
CA GLU A 5 -1.13 -4.26 18.50
C GLU A 5 -1.43 -4.93 17.15
N LYS A 6 -0.64 -5.96 16.82
CA LYS A 6 -0.81 -6.76 15.60
C LYS A 6 -1.89 -7.82 15.79
N ARG A 7 -2.38 -8.31 14.67
CA ARG A 7 -3.38 -9.38 14.60
C ARG A 7 -2.88 -10.49 13.70
N ARG A 8 -3.15 -11.72 14.08
CA ARG A 8 -2.85 -12.88 13.24
C ARG A 8 -3.71 -12.90 11.99
N LEU A 9 -3.09 -13.11 10.83
CA LEU A 9 -3.77 -13.26 9.56
C LEU A 9 -4.37 -14.67 9.44
N GLY A 10 -5.58 -14.83 9.97
CA GLY A 10 -6.34 -16.08 9.90
C GLY A 10 -5.64 -17.26 10.59
N LYS A 11 -5.38 -18.32 9.83
CA LYS A 11 -4.72 -19.55 10.29
C LYS A 11 -3.21 -19.57 10.03
N THR A 12 -2.62 -18.46 9.57
CA THR A 12 -1.18 -18.35 9.33
C THR A 12 -0.46 -17.90 10.60
N ASP A 13 0.86 -17.98 10.61
CA ASP A 13 1.71 -17.40 11.67
C ASP A 13 2.11 -15.94 11.37
N ILE A 14 1.42 -15.29 10.41
CA ILE A 14 1.72 -13.91 10.00
C ILE A 14 0.96 -12.94 10.90
N GLU A 15 1.71 -12.02 11.52
CA GLU A 15 1.18 -10.93 12.34
C GLU A 15 1.15 -9.62 11.54
N VAL A 16 -0.03 -9.03 11.35
CA VAL A 16 -0.23 -7.79 10.59
C VAL A 16 -0.77 -6.66 11.45
N THR A 17 -0.39 -5.42 11.14
CA THR A 17 -1.06 -4.25 11.71
C THR A 17 -2.53 -4.21 11.28
N PRO A 18 -3.46 -3.68 12.10
CA PRO A 18 -4.88 -3.61 11.74
C PRO A 18 -5.16 -2.76 10.49
N ILE A 19 -4.25 -1.84 10.16
CA ILE A 19 -4.26 -1.00 8.96
C ILE A 19 -3.00 -1.31 8.13
N GLY A 20 -3.17 -1.41 6.82
CA GLY A 20 -2.09 -1.55 5.83
C GLY A 20 -2.21 -0.52 4.72
N LEU A 21 -1.28 -0.57 3.76
CA LEU A 21 -1.23 0.35 2.63
C LEU A 21 -1.80 -0.29 1.36
N GLY A 22 -2.86 0.27 0.79
CA GLY A 22 -3.33 -0.10 -0.55
C GLY A 22 -2.56 0.64 -1.64
N ALA A 23 -2.10 -0.07 -2.67
CA ALA A 23 -1.23 0.47 -3.72
C ALA A 23 -1.96 0.82 -5.05
N MET A 24 -3.28 0.64 -5.16
CA MET A 24 -4.02 0.87 -6.41
C MET A 24 -3.83 2.30 -6.96
N GLU A 25 -3.82 3.32 -6.09
CA GLU A 25 -3.67 4.73 -6.51
C GLU A 25 -2.34 5.00 -7.24
N PHE A 26 -1.29 4.23 -6.94
CA PHE A 26 0.02 4.38 -7.57
C PHE A 26 0.04 3.96 -9.05
N SER A 27 -1.01 3.25 -9.49
CA SER A 27 -1.23 2.90 -10.89
C SER A 27 -1.85 4.02 -11.73
N GLY A 28 -2.28 5.12 -11.09
CA GLY A 28 -2.88 6.26 -11.76
C GLY A 28 -2.02 6.81 -12.90
N GLY A 29 -2.67 7.20 -14.00
CA GLY A 29 -1.97 7.63 -15.22
C GLY A 29 -1.31 6.53 -16.05
N ARG A 30 -1.38 5.24 -15.64
CA ARG A 30 -0.86 4.09 -16.43
C ARG A 30 -1.98 3.15 -16.90
N GLY A 31 -1.74 2.45 -18.00
CA GLY A 31 -2.63 1.40 -18.51
C GLY A 31 -4.10 1.83 -18.65
N MET A 32 -5.01 0.95 -18.21
CA MET A 32 -6.46 1.23 -18.12
C MET A 32 -6.81 2.16 -16.95
N MET A 33 -5.95 2.22 -15.92
CA MET A 33 -6.22 3.00 -14.71
C MET A 33 -6.15 4.51 -14.93
N LYS A 34 -5.50 4.98 -16.00
CA LYS A 34 -5.50 6.40 -16.41
C LYS A 34 -6.89 7.02 -16.63
N PHE A 35 -7.91 6.19 -16.86
CA PHE A 35 -9.30 6.65 -17.06
C PHE A 35 -10.10 6.76 -15.76
N ILE A 36 -9.56 6.24 -14.65
CA ILE A 36 -10.24 6.11 -13.36
C ILE A 36 -9.49 6.90 -12.28
N LEU A 37 -8.16 6.90 -12.35
CA LEU A 37 -7.26 7.43 -11.33
C LEU A 37 -6.29 8.45 -11.93
N SER A 38 -6.05 9.52 -11.16
CA SER A 38 -5.09 10.56 -11.54
C SER A 38 -3.66 10.08 -11.30
N ALA A 39 -2.71 10.55 -12.09
CA ALA A 39 -1.31 10.20 -11.89
C ALA A 39 -0.80 10.77 -10.55
N VAL A 40 -0.23 9.91 -9.72
CA VAL A 40 0.52 10.33 -8.52
C VAL A 40 2.01 10.42 -8.87
N PRO A 41 2.68 11.56 -8.66
CA PRO A 41 4.12 11.69 -8.88
C PRO A 41 4.92 10.67 -8.08
N TYR A 42 6.01 10.15 -8.65
CA TYR A 42 6.81 9.10 -8.03
C TYR A 42 7.34 9.48 -6.65
N GLU A 43 7.75 10.74 -6.47
CA GLU A 43 8.26 11.28 -5.22
C GLU A 43 7.18 11.20 -4.12
N THR A 44 5.93 11.53 -4.47
CA THR A 44 4.78 11.42 -3.57
C THR A 44 4.48 9.96 -3.24
N GLN A 45 4.51 9.05 -4.22
CA GLN A 45 4.32 7.61 -3.95
C GLN A 45 5.36 7.08 -2.95
N ASN A 46 6.63 7.47 -3.13
CA ASN A 46 7.72 7.09 -2.25
C ASN A 46 7.56 7.68 -0.84
N GLU A 47 7.12 8.94 -0.73
CA GLU A 47 6.83 9.59 0.56
C GLU A 47 5.69 8.89 1.30
N VAL A 48 4.61 8.53 0.60
CA VAL A 48 3.48 7.78 1.18
C VAL A 48 3.95 6.45 1.79
N ILE A 49 4.78 5.70 1.06
CA ILE A 49 5.33 4.43 1.55
C ILE A 49 6.19 4.67 2.80
N LYS A 50 7.05 5.69 2.81
CA LYS A 50 7.88 6.03 3.97
C LYS A 50 7.03 6.37 5.19
N VAL A 51 6.03 7.23 5.03
CA VAL A 51 5.13 7.62 6.12
C VAL A 51 4.35 6.41 6.66
N ALA A 52 3.89 5.51 5.79
CA ALA A 52 3.22 4.28 6.23
C ALA A 52 4.14 3.39 7.08
N LEU A 53 5.39 3.20 6.63
CA LEU A 53 6.39 2.42 7.36
C LEU A 53 6.80 3.08 8.68
N ASP A 54 7.05 4.39 8.69
CA ASP A 54 7.39 5.17 9.89
C ASP A 54 6.23 5.18 10.90
N GLY A 55 4.99 5.15 10.39
CA GLY A 55 3.77 4.98 11.16
C GLY A 55 3.59 3.58 11.75
N GLY A 56 4.40 2.60 11.35
CA GLY A 56 4.40 1.24 11.89
C GLY A 56 3.58 0.22 11.10
N MET A 57 3.01 0.57 9.95
CA MET A 57 2.32 -0.39 9.07
C MET A 57 3.30 -1.45 8.58
N ASN A 58 2.85 -2.71 8.49
CA ASN A 58 3.73 -3.81 8.10
C ASN A 58 3.23 -4.68 6.93
N TRP A 59 2.19 -4.24 6.21
CA TRP A 59 1.69 -4.94 5.04
C TRP A 59 1.14 -3.98 3.98
N ILE A 60 1.22 -4.43 2.73
CA ILE A 60 0.81 -3.69 1.53
C ILE A 60 -0.12 -4.59 0.69
N ASP A 61 -1.24 -4.04 0.22
CA ASP A 61 -2.11 -4.65 -0.78
C ASP A 61 -1.73 -4.16 -2.18
N THR A 62 -1.49 -5.10 -3.10
CA THR A 62 -1.17 -4.81 -4.50
C THR A 62 -1.69 -5.91 -5.42
N ALA A 63 -1.69 -5.67 -6.72
CA ALA A 63 -2.08 -6.65 -7.74
C ALA A 63 -1.42 -6.31 -9.09
N GLU A 64 -1.22 -7.33 -9.95
CA GLU A 64 -0.64 -7.17 -11.30
C GLU A 64 -1.39 -6.13 -12.15
N ILE A 65 -2.70 -6.01 -11.96
CA ILE A 65 -3.55 -5.05 -12.68
C ILE A 65 -3.29 -3.59 -12.25
N TYR A 66 -2.65 -3.35 -11.11
CA TYR A 66 -2.31 -2.01 -10.61
C TYR A 66 -1.07 -1.46 -11.32
N GLY A 67 -1.22 -1.11 -12.60
CA GLY A 67 -0.15 -0.50 -13.39
C GLY A 67 0.63 -1.49 -14.27
N SER A 68 0.11 -2.71 -14.44
CA SER A 68 0.66 -3.77 -15.29
C SER A 68 2.03 -4.28 -14.83
N GLY A 69 2.12 -4.71 -13.57
CA GLY A 69 3.34 -5.25 -12.95
C GLY A 69 3.06 -6.14 -11.75
#